data_AF-A0A9E3RI41-F1
#
_entry.id   AF-A0A9E3RI41-F1
#
_cell.length_a   1.000
_cell.length_b   1.000
_cell.length_c   1.000
_cell.angle_alpha   90.00
_cell.angle_beta   90.00
_cell.angle_gamma   90.00
#
_symmetry.space_group_name_H-M   'P 1'
#
loop_
_entity.id
_entity.type
_entity.pdbx_description
1 polymer ?
#
loop_
_entity_poly.entity_id
_entity_poly.type
_entity_poly.pdbx_seq_one_letter_code
_entity_poly.pdbx_strand_id
1 'polypeptide(L)'
;MKKVFLKCSFIFAAMFCTLITAEAQVWKDVAPIFYKNCSTCHREGEIGPFPMMSYHDVASSTYLYQIPYQITSGLMPPWKADPNYRHFLDERVLTQEEKDLITNWVDQEAPAGDTTLAPPPPVFPEGSQLGNPDLVLTMSEPHTLAGNGQDEYICFVLPTDLLQDQDISAIEFRPGNGAAVHHVFMYLVKDSSALYKDWETPEYGYPSFGGAGEGVHANFLGLYGPGMVPRFFPADGVFNFTAGSFFLIQIHYAPLTYVTTDQSSVNLFFSASPNPRTVKATRFGEGYITNPPFKITAYEVDTFYSEVEIADDFSLFGIAPHQHLLGKEFKIFAVEPGGDTIPLIHVPHWDFHWQLYYSFPFMIHLVPGTKVYAMGVYDNTTNNPWNPNNPPQDVGYGEGSTDEMFKYLTCTLQYEEGDEEIVIDSNYVLQASSPVDGIISTPQLYSCYPNPATDVTSVTYYLPKAGHSKLVVTNLNGEIVFVKHLTPRTGLQREILDVNSFPDGAYFVSLITEGISTTKPFFIQR
;
A
#
# COMPACT_ATOMS: atom_id res chain seq x y z
N MET A 1 -73.40 62.86 -6.10
CA MET A 1 -72.32 62.74 -7.09
C MET A 1 -71.14 63.62 -6.70
N LYS A 2 -70.04 63.03 -6.21
CA LYS A 2 -68.67 63.57 -6.24
C LYS A 2 -67.71 62.40 -6.00
N LYS A 3 -66.90 62.08 -7.01
CA LYS A 3 -65.98 60.93 -7.06
C LYS A 3 -64.71 61.23 -6.25
N VAL A 4 -64.27 60.26 -5.45
CA VAL A 4 -62.95 60.25 -4.78
C VAL A 4 -62.02 59.38 -5.62
N PHE A 5 -60.90 59.95 -6.09
CA PHE A 5 -59.82 59.24 -6.78
C PHE A 5 -58.80 58.75 -5.74
N LEU A 6 -58.61 57.43 -5.68
CA LEU A 6 -57.60 56.76 -4.86
C LEU A 6 -56.30 56.65 -5.67
N LYS A 7 -55.20 57.23 -5.18
CA LYS A 7 -53.86 57.09 -5.77
C LYS A 7 -53.23 55.77 -5.29
N CYS A 8 -53.03 54.81 -6.18
CA CYS A 8 -52.16 53.67 -5.94
C CYS A 8 -50.69 54.09 -6.12
N SER A 9 -49.89 53.94 -5.07
CA SER A 9 -48.42 54.03 -5.15
C SER A 9 -47.87 52.62 -5.31
N PHE A 10 -47.16 52.36 -6.41
CA PHE A 10 -46.37 51.14 -6.60
C PHE A 10 -45.04 51.27 -5.85
N ILE A 11 -44.80 50.38 -4.89
CA ILE A 11 -43.50 50.21 -4.24
C ILE A 11 -42.73 49.16 -5.04
N PHE A 12 -41.62 49.57 -5.66
CA PHE A 12 -40.67 48.66 -6.32
C PHE A 12 -39.69 48.15 -5.25
N ALA A 13 -39.79 46.87 -4.88
CA ALA A 13 -38.81 46.22 -4.02
C ALA A 13 -37.63 45.76 -4.89
N ALA A 14 -36.46 46.40 -4.75
CA ALA A 14 -35.23 45.96 -5.37
C ALA A 14 -34.68 44.74 -4.60
N MET A 15 -34.75 43.57 -5.22
CA MET A 15 -34.16 42.33 -4.71
C MET A 15 -32.66 42.39 -4.99
N PHE A 16 -31.85 42.73 -3.99
CA PHE A 16 -30.39 42.62 -4.07
C PHE A 16 -30.02 41.14 -4.04
N CYS A 17 -29.74 40.57 -5.21
CA CYS A 17 -29.12 39.25 -5.32
C CYS A 17 -27.62 39.42 -5.05
N THR A 18 -27.18 39.15 -3.83
CA THR A 18 -25.75 39.02 -3.53
C THR A 18 -25.23 37.78 -4.25
N LEU A 19 -24.58 37.98 -5.38
CA LEU A 19 -23.74 36.96 -6.00
C LEU A 19 -22.56 36.71 -5.05
N ILE A 20 -22.62 35.59 -4.32
CA ILE A 20 -21.44 35.03 -3.68
C ILE A 20 -20.57 34.53 -4.84
N THR A 21 -19.57 35.30 -5.22
CA THR A 21 -18.51 34.80 -6.10
C THR A 21 -17.66 33.88 -5.26
N ALA A 22 -17.70 32.58 -5.56
CA ALA A 22 -16.70 31.66 -5.02
C ALA A 22 -15.34 32.18 -5.48
N GLU A 23 -14.40 32.31 -4.55
CA GLU A 23 -13.03 32.72 -4.87
C GLU A 23 -12.45 31.71 -5.86
N ALA A 24 -11.77 32.20 -6.91
CA ALA A 24 -11.16 31.32 -7.89
C ALA A 24 -10.15 30.42 -7.19
N GLN A 25 -10.20 29.12 -7.49
CA GLN A 25 -9.22 28.17 -6.99
C GLN A 25 -7.86 28.54 -7.58
N VAL A 26 -6.78 28.64 -6.79
CA VAL A 26 -5.44 29.01 -7.30
C VAL A 26 -4.36 28.01 -6.88
N TRP A 27 -3.11 28.23 -7.28
CA TRP A 27 -1.99 27.30 -7.02
C TRP A 27 -1.87 26.90 -5.55
N LYS A 28 -2.00 27.84 -4.61
CA LYS A 28 -1.89 27.56 -3.17
C LYS A 28 -2.85 26.46 -2.69
N ASP A 29 -3.98 26.33 -3.36
CA ASP A 29 -5.07 25.43 -2.98
C ASP A 29 -4.92 24.04 -3.61
N VAL A 30 -4.22 23.90 -4.75
CA VAL A 30 -3.98 22.61 -5.43
C VAL A 30 -2.56 22.06 -5.23
N ALA A 31 -1.58 22.90 -4.94
CA ALA A 31 -0.19 22.50 -4.73
C ALA A 31 -0.01 21.38 -3.68
N PRO A 32 -0.69 21.42 -2.51
CA PRO A 32 -0.57 20.33 -1.53
C PRO A 32 -0.98 18.97 -2.10
N ILE A 33 -1.97 18.95 -3.00
CA ILE A 33 -2.50 17.72 -3.61
C ILE A 33 -1.47 17.13 -4.57
N PHE A 34 -0.89 17.96 -5.44
CA PHE A 34 0.18 17.54 -6.36
C PHE A 34 1.41 17.04 -5.60
N TYR A 35 1.86 17.79 -4.58
CA TYR A 35 3.03 17.45 -3.78
C TYR A 35 2.89 16.12 -3.04
N LYS A 36 1.70 15.86 -2.49
CA LYS A 36 1.41 14.62 -1.76
C LYS A 36 1.27 13.41 -2.70
N ASN A 37 0.57 13.56 -3.82
CA ASN A 37 0.07 12.42 -4.60
C ASN A 37 0.79 12.20 -5.94
N CYS A 38 1.48 13.22 -6.47
CA CYS A 38 2.03 13.20 -7.83
C CYS A 38 3.54 13.41 -7.87
N SER A 39 4.08 14.34 -7.07
CA SER A 39 5.46 14.81 -7.17
C SER A 39 6.54 13.73 -6.90
N THR A 40 6.21 12.66 -6.20
CA THR A 40 7.14 11.53 -6.00
C THR A 40 7.60 10.93 -7.33
N CYS A 41 6.66 10.78 -8.27
CA CYS A 41 6.93 10.27 -9.62
C CYS A 41 7.10 11.39 -10.65
N HIS A 42 6.39 12.52 -10.47
CA HIS A 42 6.46 13.68 -11.35
C HIS A 42 7.51 14.68 -10.86
N ARG A 43 8.77 14.30 -10.97
CA ARG A 43 9.94 15.15 -10.75
C ARG A 43 11.04 14.77 -11.71
N GLU A 44 12.02 15.65 -11.88
CA GLU A 44 13.13 15.42 -12.81
C GLU A 44 13.86 14.11 -12.51
N GLY A 45 14.12 13.31 -13.54
CA GLY A 45 14.82 12.02 -13.45
C GLY A 45 13.95 10.82 -13.06
N GLU A 46 12.69 11.03 -12.70
CA GLU A 46 11.73 9.98 -12.35
C GLU A 46 10.79 9.64 -13.53
N ILE A 47 9.96 8.61 -13.35
CA ILE A 47 9.11 8.05 -14.41
C ILE A 47 8.03 9.00 -14.96
N GLY A 48 7.67 10.04 -14.20
CA GLY A 48 6.67 11.01 -14.63
C GLY A 48 7.13 11.78 -15.86
N PRO A 49 6.30 11.90 -16.92
CA PRO A 49 6.71 12.52 -18.19
C PRO A 49 7.04 14.02 -18.09
N PHE A 50 6.66 14.68 -16.99
CA PHE A 50 6.98 16.07 -16.70
C PHE A 50 6.96 16.29 -15.18
N PRO A 51 7.70 17.28 -14.67
CA PRO A 51 7.70 17.60 -13.24
C PRO A 51 6.35 18.20 -12.80
N MET A 52 6.00 18.00 -11.54
CA MET A 52 4.89 18.66 -10.85
C MET A 52 5.40 19.23 -9.53
N MET A 53 6.51 19.98 -9.59
CA MET A 53 7.21 20.52 -8.41
C MET A 53 6.95 22.02 -8.19
N SER A 54 6.27 22.68 -9.12
CA SER A 54 5.93 24.10 -9.04
C SER A 54 4.70 24.44 -9.88
N TYR A 55 4.14 25.64 -9.67
CA TYR A 55 3.06 26.16 -10.50
C TYR A 55 3.43 26.15 -11.99
N HIS A 56 4.66 26.58 -12.31
CA HIS A 56 5.09 26.70 -13.70
C HIS A 56 5.15 25.33 -14.38
N ASP A 57 5.64 24.30 -13.68
CA ASP A 57 5.75 22.95 -14.21
C ASP A 57 4.38 22.41 -14.64
N VAL A 58 3.36 22.59 -13.78
CA VAL A 58 2.01 22.07 -14.03
C VAL A 58 1.27 22.94 -15.04
N ALA A 59 1.23 24.26 -14.83
CA ALA A 59 0.42 25.18 -15.64
C ALA A 59 0.96 25.36 -17.07
N SER A 60 2.27 25.18 -17.28
CA SER A 60 2.89 25.28 -18.61
C SER A 60 3.05 23.92 -19.30
N SER A 61 2.66 22.83 -18.63
CA SER A 61 2.72 21.48 -19.19
C SER A 61 1.74 21.33 -20.36
N THR A 62 2.17 20.63 -21.41
CA THR A 62 1.29 20.20 -22.51
C THR A 62 0.18 19.25 -22.04
N TYR A 63 0.30 18.72 -20.82
CA TYR A 63 -0.64 17.78 -20.21
C TYR A 63 -1.66 18.44 -19.27
N LEU A 64 -1.63 19.77 -19.06
CA LEU A 64 -2.51 20.46 -18.10
C LEU A 64 -3.98 20.02 -18.23
N TYR A 65 -4.53 20.09 -19.44
CA TYR A 65 -5.94 19.75 -19.71
C TYR A 65 -6.23 18.24 -19.71
N GLN A 66 -5.22 17.38 -19.62
CA GLN A 66 -5.39 15.94 -19.46
C GLN A 66 -5.46 15.52 -17.99
N ILE A 67 -4.93 16.33 -17.07
CA ILE A 67 -4.91 16.03 -15.63
C ILE A 67 -6.30 15.66 -15.10
N PRO A 68 -7.39 16.41 -15.37
CA PRO A 68 -8.72 16.06 -14.89
C PRO A 68 -9.19 14.68 -15.35
N TYR A 69 -8.94 14.31 -16.61
CA TYR A 69 -9.29 12.99 -17.11
C TYR A 69 -8.50 11.89 -16.39
N GLN A 70 -7.19 12.07 -16.21
CA GLN A 70 -6.33 11.08 -15.57
C GLN A 70 -6.76 10.78 -14.12
N ILE A 71 -7.14 11.83 -13.36
CA ILE A 71 -7.55 11.67 -11.96
C ILE A 71 -9.00 11.18 -11.80
N THR A 72 -9.91 11.57 -12.70
CA THR A 72 -11.33 11.17 -12.62
C THR A 72 -11.56 9.75 -13.15
N SER A 73 -10.74 9.28 -14.09
CA SER A 73 -10.76 7.90 -14.58
C SER A 73 -9.99 6.90 -13.71
N GLY A 74 -9.32 7.35 -12.66
CA GLY A 74 -8.54 6.48 -11.77
C GLY A 74 -7.25 5.94 -12.39
N LEU A 75 -6.77 6.55 -13.47
CA LEU A 75 -5.47 6.23 -14.06
C LEU A 75 -4.32 6.80 -13.22
N MET A 76 -4.54 7.98 -12.63
CA MET A 76 -3.56 8.66 -11.76
C MET A 76 -4.20 9.16 -10.45
N PRO A 77 -3.45 9.14 -9.32
CA PRO A 77 -2.22 8.40 -9.15
C PRO A 77 -2.47 6.89 -9.33
N PRO A 78 -1.44 6.11 -9.68
CA PRO A 78 -1.62 4.70 -10.04
C PRO A 78 -1.72 3.83 -8.78
N TRP A 79 -2.75 4.03 -7.98
CA TRP A 79 -3.05 3.27 -6.78
C TRP A 79 -4.27 2.38 -7.01
N LYS A 80 -4.08 1.06 -7.06
CA LYS A 80 -5.10 0.13 -7.52
C LYS A 80 -5.89 -0.55 -6.40
N ALA A 81 -5.37 -0.55 -5.17
CA ALA A 81 -6.11 -1.06 -4.01
C ALA A 81 -7.26 -0.10 -3.62
N ASP A 82 -8.43 -0.66 -3.31
CA ASP A 82 -9.59 0.10 -2.85
C ASP A 82 -9.41 0.55 -1.39
N PRO A 83 -9.25 1.86 -1.12
CA PRO A 83 -9.08 2.36 0.24
C PRO A 83 -10.33 2.16 1.11
N ASN A 84 -11.52 1.99 0.51
CA ASN A 84 -12.75 1.71 1.27
C ASN A 84 -12.82 0.25 1.75
N TYR A 85 -12.03 -0.64 1.15
CA TYR A 85 -11.93 -2.03 1.58
C TYR A 85 -10.89 -2.18 2.70
N ARG A 86 -9.72 -1.57 2.52
CA ARG A 86 -8.67 -1.50 3.54
C ARG A 86 -7.65 -0.41 3.22
N HIS A 87 -7.14 0.22 4.29
CA HIS A 87 -6.04 1.16 4.22
C HIS A 87 -4.64 0.52 4.25
N PHE A 88 -3.73 1.11 3.51
CA PHE A 88 -2.31 0.77 3.44
C PHE A 88 -1.42 2.00 3.63
N LEU A 89 -0.12 1.75 3.76
CA LEU A 89 0.88 2.79 3.80
C LEU A 89 1.09 3.45 2.44
N ASP A 90 1.39 4.75 2.48
CA ASP A 90 1.73 5.56 1.31
C ASP A 90 0.62 5.59 0.25
N GLU A 91 -0.63 5.52 0.69
CA GLU A 91 -1.80 5.62 -0.16
C GLU A 91 -1.80 6.92 -0.98
N ARG A 92 -1.83 6.76 -2.30
CA ARG A 92 -1.90 7.86 -3.28
C ARG A 92 -3.29 7.91 -3.89
N VAL A 93 -4.29 8.12 -3.06
CA VAL A 93 -5.69 8.24 -3.48
C VAL A 93 -6.17 9.67 -3.32
N LEU A 94 -6.91 10.14 -4.32
CA LEU A 94 -7.52 11.46 -4.32
C LEU A 94 -8.98 11.35 -3.86
N THR A 95 -9.33 12.14 -2.86
CA THR A 95 -10.72 12.37 -2.45
C THR A 95 -11.52 13.04 -3.57
N GLN A 96 -12.86 12.98 -3.50
CA GLN A 96 -13.69 13.67 -4.47
C GLN A 96 -13.46 15.18 -4.41
N GLU A 97 -13.31 15.75 -3.20
CA GLU A 97 -12.99 17.17 -3.04
C GLU A 97 -11.66 17.53 -3.71
N GLU A 98 -10.60 16.74 -3.54
CA GLU A 98 -9.30 16.99 -4.18
C GLU A 98 -9.39 16.93 -5.71
N LYS A 99 -10.14 15.95 -6.26
CA LYS A 99 -10.38 15.85 -7.70
C LYS A 99 -11.13 17.08 -8.24
N ASP A 100 -12.14 17.53 -7.51
CA ASP A 100 -12.93 18.72 -7.88
C ASP A 100 -12.09 19.99 -7.81
N LEU A 101 -11.22 20.14 -6.80
CA LEU A 101 -10.31 21.27 -6.68
C LEU A 101 -9.35 21.34 -7.88
N ILE A 102 -8.72 20.23 -8.27
CA ILE A 102 -7.83 20.19 -9.44
C ILE A 102 -8.61 20.46 -10.73
N THR A 103 -9.78 19.83 -10.90
CA THR A 103 -10.60 19.98 -12.10
C THR A 103 -11.04 21.42 -12.29
N ASN A 104 -11.60 22.03 -11.24
CA ASN A 104 -12.04 23.43 -11.27
C ASN A 104 -10.87 24.40 -11.51
N TRP A 105 -9.69 24.13 -10.95
CA TRP A 105 -8.50 24.93 -11.20
C TRP A 105 -8.06 24.87 -12.67
N VAL A 106 -8.04 23.67 -13.27
CA VAL A 106 -7.72 23.48 -14.69
C VAL A 106 -8.77 24.14 -15.60
N ASP A 107 -10.06 23.98 -15.29
CA ASP A 107 -11.18 24.56 -16.06
C ASP A 107 -11.18 26.09 -16.05
N GLN A 108 -10.61 26.69 -14.99
CA GLN A 108 -10.41 28.14 -14.86
C GLN A 108 -9.10 28.63 -15.52
N GLU A 109 -8.49 27.80 -16.37
CA GLU A 109 -7.20 28.07 -17.03
C GLU A 109 -6.02 28.20 -16.06
N ALA A 110 -6.04 27.41 -14.98
CA ALA A 110 -4.95 27.27 -14.01
C ALA A 110 -4.46 28.62 -13.44
N PRO A 111 -5.32 29.44 -12.81
CA PRO A 111 -4.93 30.74 -12.28
C PRO A 111 -3.86 30.58 -11.19
N ALA A 112 -2.81 31.41 -11.27
CA ALA A 112 -1.65 31.30 -10.39
C ALA A 112 -1.96 31.70 -8.94
N GLY A 113 -2.75 32.76 -8.75
CA GLY A 113 -2.85 33.45 -7.47
C GLY A 113 -1.49 34.01 -7.02
N ASP A 114 -1.31 34.20 -5.72
CA ASP A 114 0.00 34.44 -5.14
C ASP A 114 0.69 33.09 -4.86
N THR A 115 1.63 32.71 -5.72
CA THR A 115 2.34 31.43 -5.63
C THR A 115 3.23 31.32 -4.40
N THR A 116 3.55 32.44 -3.73
CA THR A 116 4.35 32.45 -2.49
C THR A 116 3.54 31.97 -1.28
N LEU A 117 2.21 31.86 -1.41
CA LEU A 117 1.32 31.33 -0.38
C LEU A 117 1.16 29.80 -0.44
N ALA A 118 1.68 29.15 -1.49
CA ALA A 118 1.71 27.70 -1.57
C ALA A 118 2.75 27.13 -0.58
N PRO A 119 2.56 25.90 -0.07
CA PRO A 119 3.62 25.23 0.68
C PRO A 119 4.89 25.10 -0.18
N PRO A 120 6.08 24.98 0.45
CA PRO A 120 7.29 24.64 -0.29
C PRO A 120 7.14 23.24 -0.92
N PRO A 121 7.75 23.00 -2.09
CA PRO A 121 7.74 21.68 -2.69
C PRO A 121 8.46 20.64 -1.81
N PRO A 122 8.10 19.35 -1.92
CA PRO A 122 8.78 18.28 -1.20
C PRO A 122 10.28 18.26 -1.51
N VAL A 123 11.08 17.95 -0.49
CA VAL A 123 12.51 17.70 -0.64
C VAL A 123 12.72 16.19 -0.64
N PHE A 124 13.38 15.69 -1.67
CA PHE A 124 13.77 14.30 -1.78
C PHE A 124 15.25 14.15 -1.47
N PRO A 125 15.66 13.15 -0.69
CA PRO A 125 17.06 12.97 -0.33
C PRO A 125 17.90 12.65 -1.58
N GLU A 126 19.10 13.24 -1.65
CA GLU A 126 20.14 12.76 -2.57
C GLU A 126 20.76 11.49 -1.98
N GLY A 127 20.85 10.42 -2.77
CA GLY A 127 21.36 9.15 -2.27
C GLY A 127 20.25 8.21 -1.79
N SER A 128 20.54 7.45 -0.75
CA SER A 128 19.58 6.51 -0.15
C SER A 128 18.55 7.25 0.69
N GLN A 129 17.31 6.77 0.67
CA GLN A 129 16.25 7.25 1.56
C GLN A 129 16.36 6.68 2.98
N LEU A 130 17.14 5.61 3.19
CA LEU A 130 17.30 4.91 4.46
C LEU A 130 18.61 5.23 5.20
N GLY A 131 19.46 6.10 4.63
CA GLY A 131 20.74 6.48 5.21
C GLY A 131 21.91 5.78 4.54
N ASN A 132 22.98 5.49 5.28
CA ASN A 132 24.16 4.86 4.69
C ASN A 132 23.96 3.34 4.60
N PRO A 133 24.03 2.74 3.39
CA PRO A 133 23.98 1.29 3.25
C PRO A 133 25.28 0.64 3.72
N ASP A 134 25.18 -0.58 4.24
CA ASP A 134 26.33 -1.41 4.64
C ASP A 134 26.98 -2.10 3.43
N LEU A 135 26.16 -2.41 2.41
CA LEU A 135 26.60 -3.02 1.17
C LEU A 135 25.80 -2.45 -0.01
N VAL A 136 26.50 -2.07 -1.08
CA VAL A 136 25.90 -1.60 -2.34
C VAL A 136 26.24 -2.60 -3.43
N LEU A 137 25.21 -3.25 -3.98
CA LEU A 137 25.33 -4.14 -5.13
C LEU A 137 24.98 -3.34 -6.38
N THR A 138 25.86 -3.29 -7.37
CA THR A 138 25.62 -2.54 -8.62
C THR A 138 25.64 -3.49 -9.80
N MET A 139 24.76 -3.25 -10.78
CA MET A 139 24.86 -3.91 -12.09
C MET A 139 26.28 -3.76 -12.65
N SER A 140 26.91 -4.87 -13.03
CA SER A 140 28.31 -4.85 -13.47
C SER A 140 28.52 -4.07 -14.76
N GLU A 141 27.51 -4.07 -15.63
CA GLU A 141 27.49 -3.37 -16.91
C GLU A 141 26.18 -2.59 -17.06
N PRO A 142 26.19 -1.45 -17.78
CA PRO A 142 24.97 -0.76 -18.14
C PRO A 142 24.17 -1.58 -19.16
N HIS A 143 22.84 -1.65 -18.96
CA HIS A 143 21.92 -2.18 -19.97
C HIS A 143 21.52 -1.07 -20.94
N THR A 144 21.54 -1.35 -22.24
CA THR A 144 21.11 -0.39 -23.28
C THR A 144 19.71 -0.72 -23.76
N LEU A 145 18.80 0.24 -23.60
CA LEU A 145 17.44 0.19 -24.10
C LEU A 145 17.42 0.74 -25.52
N ALA A 146 16.90 -0.04 -26.46
CA ALA A 146 16.92 0.33 -27.87
C ALA A 146 15.93 1.46 -28.22
N GLY A 147 14.98 1.76 -27.35
CA GLY A 147 14.00 2.82 -27.57
C GLY A 147 12.99 2.48 -28.68
N ASN A 148 12.61 1.21 -28.81
CA ASN A 148 11.71 0.72 -29.86
C ASN A 148 10.22 0.78 -29.46
N GLY A 149 9.89 1.35 -28.30
CA GLY A 149 8.53 1.44 -27.78
C GLY A 149 7.95 0.10 -27.34
N GLN A 150 8.79 -0.86 -26.92
CA GLN A 150 8.38 -2.15 -26.38
C GLN A 150 8.89 -2.33 -24.95
N ASP A 151 8.16 -3.09 -24.15
CA ASP A 151 8.60 -3.47 -22.80
C ASP A 151 9.77 -4.46 -22.88
N GLU A 152 10.75 -4.30 -21.98
CA GLU A 152 11.87 -5.23 -21.83
C GLU A 152 11.89 -5.78 -20.39
N TYR A 153 12.05 -7.11 -20.24
CA TYR A 153 12.13 -7.77 -18.95
C TYR A 153 13.44 -8.55 -18.85
N ILE A 154 14.39 -8.02 -18.09
CA ILE A 154 15.75 -8.56 -18.02
C ILE A 154 16.12 -8.87 -16.57
N CYS A 155 16.63 -10.07 -16.35
CA CYS A 155 17.24 -10.50 -15.10
C CYS A 155 18.72 -10.16 -15.08
N PHE A 156 19.20 -9.51 -14.02
CA PHE A 156 20.61 -9.24 -13.77
C PHE A 156 21.05 -9.92 -12.47
N VAL A 157 22.17 -10.63 -12.53
CA VAL A 157 22.78 -11.32 -11.39
C VAL A 157 23.84 -10.43 -10.76
N LEU A 158 23.72 -10.18 -9.46
CA LEU A 158 24.62 -9.34 -8.68
C LEU A 158 25.27 -10.22 -7.58
N PRO A 159 26.59 -10.50 -7.66
CA PRO A 159 27.31 -11.20 -6.58
C PRO A 159 27.23 -10.40 -5.29
N THR A 160 26.88 -11.05 -4.18
CA THR A 160 26.87 -10.37 -2.88
C THR A 160 28.26 -10.24 -2.27
N ASP A 161 29.19 -11.11 -2.67
CA ASP A 161 30.56 -11.27 -2.14
C ASP A 161 30.63 -11.35 -0.61
N LEU A 162 29.52 -11.73 0.04
CA LEU A 162 29.44 -11.90 1.48
C LEU A 162 30.35 -13.06 1.91
N LEU A 163 31.28 -12.76 2.82
CA LEU A 163 32.21 -13.74 3.37
C LEU A 163 31.62 -14.55 4.54
N GLN A 164 30.51 -14.09 5.08
CA GLN A 164 29.76 -14.71 6.16
C GLN A 164 28.27 -14.41 5.96
N ASP A 165 27.41 -15.21 6.60
CA ASP A 165 25.99 -14.96 6.61
C ASP A 165 25.70 -13.57 7.23
N GLN A 166 24.69 -12.89 6.70
CA GLN A 166 24.27 -11.56 7.15
C GLN A 166 22.76 -11.47 7.25
N ASP A 167 22.31 -10.77 8.30
CA ASP A 167 20.91 -10.45 8.51
C ASP A 167 20.60 -9.09 7.89
N ILE A 168 19.71 -9.06 6.90
CA ILE A 168 19.39 -7.87 6.12
C ILE A 168 18.07 -7.28 6.61
N SER A 169 18.11 -6.10 7.23
CA SER A 169 16.94 -5.41 7.82
C SER A 169 16.21 -4.47 6.86
N ALA A 170 16.84 -4.12 5.73
CA ALA A 170 16.22 -3.37 4.64
C ALA A 170 16.91 -3.67 3.30
N ILE A 171 16.12 -3.58 2.23
CA ILE A 171 16.58 -3.68 0.85
C ILE A 171 15.99 -2.47 0.12
N GLU A 172 16.86 -1.62 -0.44
CA GLU A 172 16.45 -0.48 -1.25
C GLU A 172 17.00 -0.65 -2.67
N PHE A 173 16.10 -0.87 -3.62
CA PHE A 173 16.43 -0.78 -5.03
C PHE A 173 16.59 0.69 -5.45
N ARG A 174 17.60 0.98 -6.25
CA ARG A 174 17.92 2.31 -6.75
C ARG A 174 18.07 2.30 -8.27
N PRO A 175 17.10 2.86 -9.01
CA PRO A 175 17.18 2.91 -10.46
C PRO A 175 18.38 3.79 -10.88
N GLY A 176 19.18 3.31 -11.83
CA GLY A 176 20.18 4.15 -12.50
C GLY A 176 19.51 5.15 -13.44
N ASN A 177 18.34 4.78 -13.96
CA ASN A 177 17.48 5.57 -14.82
C ASN A 177 16.01 5.43 -14.37
N GLY A 178 15.56 6.34 -13.50
CA GLY A 178 14.19 6.35 -12.98
C GLY A 178 13.11 6.57 -14.05
N ALA A 179 13.46 7.12 -15.21
CA ALA A 179 12.56 7.27 -16.35
C ALA A 179 12.36 5.96 -17.14
N ALA A 180 13.28 4.99 -17.01
CA ALA A 180 13.23 3.72 -17.72
C ALA A 180 12.75 2.55 -16.85
N VAL A 181 13.17 2.49 -15.58
CA VAL A 181 12.83 1.36 -14.69
C VAL A 181 11.38 1.47 -14.21
N HIS A 182 10.54 0.52 -14.62
CA HIS A 182 9.12 0.52 -14.32
C HIS A 182 8.75 -0.37 -13.14
N HIS A 183 9.29 -1.58 -13.02
CA HIS A 183 9.23 -2.34 -11.77
C HIS A 183 10.39 -3.32 -11.65
N VAL A 184 10.68 -3.78 -10.43
CA VAL A 184 11.73 -4.75 -10.17
C VAL A 184 11.26 -5.82 -9.20
N PHE A 185 11.48 -7.07 -9.55
CA PHE A 185 11.41 -8.17 -8.58
C PHE A 185 12.80 -8.52 -8.08
N MET A 186 12.91 -8.69 -6.76
CA MET A 186 14.17 -8.93 -6.08
C MET A 186 14.17 -10.32 -5.47
N TYR A 187 15.28 -11.04 -5.66
CA TYR A 187 15.43 -12.40 -5.16
C TYR A 187 16.81 -12.66 -4.55
N LEU A 188 16.85 -13.61 -3.61
CA LEU A 188 18.07 -14.25 -3.14
C LEU A 188 18.23 -15.61 -3.82
N VAL A 189 19.38 -15.83 -4.46
CA VAL A 189 19.75 -17.10 -5.09
C VAL A 189 20.95 -17.68 -4.32
N LYS A 190 20.78 -18.90 -3.78
CA LYS A 190 21.77 -19.53 -2.89
C LYS A 190 22.70 -20.50 -3.60
N ASP A 191 22.51 -20.71 -4.90
CA ASP A 191 23.34 -21.56 -5.75
C ASP A 191 23.72 -20.83 -7.05
N SER A 192 24.35 -21.53 -7.99
CA SER A 192 24.80 -20.96 -9.26
C SER A 192 23.73 -20.97 -10.37
N SER A 193 22.46 -21.30 -10.09
CA SER A 193 21.44 -21.46 -11.14
C SER A 193 21.24 -20.19 -11.97
N ALA A 194 21.25 -19.02 -11.31
CA ALA A 194 21.09 -17.73 -11.99
C ALA A 194 22.31 -17.40 -12.86
N LEU A 195 23.54 -17.73 -12.40
CA LEU A 195 24.75 -17.54 -13.20
C LEU A 195 24.77 -18.43 -14.43
N TYR A 196 24.36 -19.70 -14.31
CA TYR A 196 24.26 -20.58 -15.46
C TYR A 196 23.30 -20.03 -16.51
N LYS A 197 22.18 -19.42 -16.06
CA LYS A 197 21.21 -18.76 -16.93
C LYS A 197 21.79 -17.52 -17.62
N ASP A 198 22.50 -16.69 -16.88
CA ASP A 198 23.21 -15.51 -17.40
C ASP A 198 24.27 -15.90 -18.46
N TRP A 199 24.97 -17.03 -18.28
CA TRP A 199 25.93 -17.53 -19.28
C TRP A 199 25.31 -18.10 -20.55
N GLU A 200 23.97 -18.25 -20.62
CA GLU A 200 23.28 -18.62 -21.85
C GLU A 200 23.15 -17.43 -22.83
N THR A 201 23.34 -16.21 -22.36
CA THR A 201 23.30 -14.98 -23.18
C THR A 201 24.70 -14.39 -23.37
N PRO A 202 24.99 -13.79 -24.54
CA PRO A 202 26.26 -13.10 -24.76
C PRO A 202 26.31 -11.72 -24.08
N GLU A 203 25.16 -11.10 -23.83
CA GLU A 203 25.02 -9.85 -23.07
C GLU A 203 24.93 -10.10 -21.56
N TYR A 204 25.27 -9.07 -20.77
CA TYR A 204 25.03 -9.07 -19.32
C TYR A 204 23.53 -9.08 -19.03
N GLY A 205 23.09 -10.08 -18.27
CA GLY A 205 21.69 -10.32 -17.98
C GLY A 205 21.00 -11.20 -19.04
N TYR A 206 19.89 -11.80 -18.65
CA TYR A 206 19.10 -12.68 -19.52
C TYR A 206 17.63 -12.25 -19.53
N PRO A 207 16.91 -12.39 -20.66
CA PRO A 207 15.50 -12.07 -20.71
C PRO A 207 14.71 -13.07 -19.86
N SER A 208 13.83 -12.55 -19.02
CA SER A 208 12.93 -13.36 -18.21
C SER A 208 11.69 -12.56 -17.90
N PHE A 209 10.54 -13.04 -18.35
CA PHE A 209 9.26 -12.41 -18.08
C PHE A 209 8.64 -13.02 -16.80
N GLY A 210 8.01 -12.21 -15.95
CA GLY A 210 7.19 -12.72 -14.82
C GLY A 210 7.93 -13.36 -13.62
N GLY A 211 9.24 -13.62 -13.71
CA GLY A 211 10.04 -14.01 -12.54
C GLY A 211 11.54 -14.19 -12.79
N ALA A 212 12.18 -14.96 -11.91
CA ALA A 212 13.63 -15.20 -11.92
C ALA A 212 14.14 -16.01 -13.14
N GLY A 213 13.23 -16.63 -13.90
CA GLY A 213 13.54 -17.48 -15.03
C GLY A 213 13.43 -18.97 -14.71
N GLU A 214 13.08 -19.78 -15.71
CA GLU A 214 12.93 -21.23 -15.55
C GLU A 214 14.23 -21.88 -15.12
N GLY A 215 14.15 -22.77 -14.12
CA GLY A 215 15.30 -23.48 -13.56
C GLY A 215 16.14 -22.68 -12.56
N VAL A 216 15.75 -21.44 -12.25
CA VAL A 216 16.45 -20.60 -11.26
C VAL A 216 15.85 -20.79 -9.86
N HIS A 217 16.65 -21.22 -8.90
CA HIS A 217 16.22 -21.44 -7.52
C HIS A 217 16.29 -20.14 -6.71
N ALA A 218 15.31 -19.27 -6.93
CA ALA A 218 15.27 -17.93 -6.37
C ALA A 218 14.22 -17.79 -5.25
N ASN A 219 14.64 -17.27 -4.10
CA ASN A 219 13.74 -16.87 -3.02
C ASN A 219 13.34 -15.42 -3.22
N PHE A 220 12.04 -15.15 -3.39
CA PHE A 220 11.54 -13.77 -3.52
C PHE A 220 11.78 -12.99 -2.22
N LEU A 221 12.26 -11.76 -2.35
CA LEU A 221 12.56 -10.87 -1.22
C LEU A 221 11.62 -9.67 -1.17
N GLY A 222 11.18 -9.18 -2.32
CA GLY A 222 10.37 -7.99 -2.41
C GLY A 222 10.29 -7.46 -3.83
N LEU A 223 9.62 -6.33 -3.98
CA LEU A 223 9.51 -5.62 -5.23
C LEU A 223 9.76 -4.13 -5.07
N TYR A 224 10.14 -3.50 -6.17
CA TYR A 224 10.18 -2.06 -6.34
C TYR A 224 9.22 -1.67 -7.46
N GLY A 225 8.55 -0.53 -7.28
CA GLY A 225 7.75 0.14 -8.29
C GLY A 225 7.83 1.66 -8.08
N PRO A 226 7.47 2.47 -9.08
CA PRO A 226 7.68 3.90 -9.06
C PRO A 226 6.75 4.52 -8.00
N GLY A 227 7.33 5.39 -7.19
CA GLY A 227 6.63 6.00 -6.05
C GLY A 227 6.54 5.12 -4.81
N MET A 228 7.10 3.90 -4.80
CA MET A 228 7.25 3.15 -3.55
C MET A 228 8.37 3.74 -2.69
N VAL A 229 8.14 3.75 -1.38
CA VAL A 229 9.09 4.26 -0.38
C VAL A 229 9.78 3.06 0.29
N PRO A 230 11.13 2.97 0.23
CA PRO A 230 11.87 1.90 0.90
C PRO A 230 11.75 2.06 2.42
N ARG A 231 11.84 0.95 3.16
CA ARG A 231 11.75 0.93 4.63
C ARG A 231 12.53 -0.22 5.24
N PHE A 232 12.85 -0.07 6.51
CA PHE A 232 13.23 -1.20 7.36
C PHE A 232 12.02 -2.11 7.59
N PHE A 233 12.26 -3.41 7.60
CA PHE A 233 11.21 -4.37 7.97
C PHE A 233 10.77 -4.10 9.43
N PRO A 234 9.47 -4.26 9.74
CA PRO A 234 8.97 -3.99 11.09
C PRO A 234 9.56 -4.98 12.10
N ALA A 235 9.51 -4.61 13.38
CA ALA A 235 9.88 -5.47 14.51
C ALA A 235 11.25 -6.17 14.36
N ASP A 236 12.27 -5.42 13.96
CA ASP A 236 13.62 -5.93 13.69
C ASP A 236 13.63 -7.13 12.72
N GLY A 237 12.70 -7.11 11.77
CA GLY A 237 12.57 -8.12 10.74
C GLY A 237 13.81 -8.19 9.84
N VAL A 238 14.22 -9.39 9.46
CA VAL A 238 15.38 -9.61 8.59
C VAL A 238 15.15 -10.69 7.54
N PHE A 239 15.78 -10.54 6.38
CA PHE A 239 16.08 -11.67 5.49
C PHE A 239 17.50 -12.17 5.77
N ASN A 240 17.66 -13.48 5.93
CA ASN A 240 18.97 -14.08 6.16
C ASN A 240 19.66 -14.39 4.83
N PHE A 241 20.74 -13.68 4.54
CA PHE A 241 21.57 -13.89 3.36
C PHE A 241 22.73 -14.80 3.73
N THR A 242 22.96 -15.84 2.92
CA THR A 242 24.08 -16.76 3.14
C THR A 242 25.34 -16.23 2.46
N ALA A 243 26.51 -16.55 3.03
CA ALA A 243 27.80 -16.25 2.41
C ALA A 243 27.85 -16.77 0.95
N GLY A 244 28.40 -15.96 0.05
CA GLY A 244 28.54 -16.29 -1.38
C GLY A 244 27.22 -16.42 -2.16
N SER A 245 26.09 -16.00 -1.60
CA SER A 245 24.81 -15.94 -2.33
C SER A 245 24.83 -14.85 -3.41
N PHE A 246 23.88 -14.92 -4.34
CA PHE A 246 23.66 -13.93 -5.38
C PHE A 246 22.35 -13.20 -5.13
N PHE A 247 22.35 -11.90 -5.40
CA PHE A 247 21.15 -11.10 -5.49
C PHE A 247 20.73 -11.05 -6.95
N LEU A 248 19.46 -11.36 -7.24
CA LEU A 248 18.92 -11.30 -8.59
C LEU A 248 17.87 -10.20 -8.64
N ILE A 249 17.99 -9.30 -9.61
CA ILE A 249 16.97 -8.32 -9.96
C ILE A 249 16.38 -8.67 -11.32
N GLN A 250 15.06 -8.80 -11.40
CA GLN A 250 14.35 -8.78 -12.67
C GLN A 250 13.80 -7.38 -12.88
N ILE A 251 14.31 -6.64 -13.86
CA ILE A 251 13.85 -5.30 -14.19
C ILE A 251 12.89 -5.37 -15.37
N HIS A 252 11.70 -4.81 -15.19
CA HIS A 252 10.81 -4.38 -16.26
C HIS A 252 11.11 -2.93 -16.62
N TYR A 253 11.53 -2.72 -17.85
CA TYR A 253 11.74 -1.39 -18.41
C TYR A 253 10.52 -0.92 -19.19
N ALA A 254 10.17 0.35 -19.00
CA ALA A 254 9.09 1.03 -19.71
C ALA A 254 9.35 1.07 -21.23
N PRO A 255 8.29 1.17 -22.06
CA PRO A 255 8.39 1.12 -23.51
C PRO A 255 8.82 2.48 -24.08
N LEU A 256 10.07 2.87 -23.82
CA LEU A 256 10.64 4.13 -24.27
C LEU A 256 10.84 4.14 -25.78
N THR A 257 10.75 5.33 -26.40
CA THR A 257 10.89 5.54 -27.85
C THR A 257 12.23 6.16 -28.25
N TYR A 258 13.17 6.25 -27.31
CA TYR A 258 14.50 6.80 -27.50
C TYR A 258 15.53 5.90 -26.83
N VAL A 259 16.73 5.84 -27.41
CA VAL A 259 17.84 5.05 -26.87
C VAL A 259 18.28 5.66 -25.54
N THR A 260 18.43 4.81 -24.53
CA THR A 260 18.94 5.20 -23.21
C THR A 260 19.64 4.02 -22.55
N THR A 261 20.27 4.25 -21.41
CA THR A 261 20.89 3.19 -20.60
C THR A 261 20.37 3.22 -19.17
N ASP A 262 20.42 2.07 -18.52
CA ASP A 262 20.23 1.92 -17.08
C ASP A 262 21.40 1.16 -16.46
N GLN A 263 21.82 1.58 -15.28
CA GLN A 263 22.77 0.84 -14.45
C GLN A 263 22.34 0.98 -13.01
N SER A 264 21.37 0.14 -12.63
CA SER A 264 20.76 0.16 -11.32
C SER A 264 21.64 -0.46 -10.23
N SER A 265 21.30 -0.14 -8.98
CA SER A 265 21.96 -0.67 -7.79
C SER A 265 20.97 -1.06 -6.71
N VAL A 266 21.43 -1.84 -5.74
CA VAL A 266 20.67 -2.30 -4.58
C VAL A 266 21.48 -1.98 -3.34
N ASN A 267 20.90 -1.19 -2.46
CA ASN A 267 21.41 -0.90 -1.13
C ASN A 267 20.89 -1.94 -0.14
N LEU A 268 21.81 -2.55 0.60
CA LEU A 268 21.52 -3.51 1.67
C LEU A 268 21.94 -2.91 3.01
N PHE A 269 21.06 -3.06 4.00
CA PHE A 269 21.27 -2.60 5.37
C PHE A 269 21.29 -3.80 6.30
N PHE A 270 22.36 -3.93 7.08
CA PHE A 270 22.55 -5.04 7.99
C PHE A 270 21.84 -4.76 9.31
N SER A 271 21.28 -5.80 9.91
CA SER A 271 20.67 -5.71 11.22
C SER A 271 21.74 -5.69 12.31
N ALA A 272 21.61 -4.74 13.23
CA ALA A 272 22.35 -4.74 14.49
C ALA A 272 21.54 -5.34 15.65
N SER A 273 20.32 -5.81 15.40
CA SER A 273 19.46 -6.35 16.46
C SER A 273 20.07 -7.62 17.04
N PRO A 274 20.15 -7.77 18.37
CA PRO A 274 20.64 -9.00 19.00
C PRO A 274 19.65 -10.16 18.86
N ASN A 275 18.37 -9.89 18.57
CA ASN A 275 17.31 -10.88 18.43
C ASN A 275 16.45 -10.57 17.20
N PRO A 276 17.01 -10.64 15.98
CA PRO A 276 16.26 -10.33 14.77
C PRO A 276 15.20 -11.40 14.49
N ARG A 277 14.10 -10.99 13.86
CA ARG A 277 13.00 -11.91 13.48
C ARG A 277 13.05 -12.19 12.00
N THR A 278 13.04 -13.46 11.59
CA THR A 278 13.11 -13.82 10.17
C THR A 278 11.81 -13.46 9.44
N VAL A 279 11.92 -12.59 8.43
CA VAL A 279 10.86 -12.31 7.47
C VAL A 279 10.67 -13.50 6.54
N LYS A 280 9.42 -13.88 6.31
CA LYS A 280 9.03 -14.86 5.29
C LYS A 280 8.19 -14.19 4.21
N ALA A 281 8.70 -14.21 2.97
CA ALA A 281 7.90 -13.89 1.80
C ALA A 281 7.31 -15.19 1.23
N THR A 282 5.99 -15.37 1.36
CA THR A 282 5.31 -16.61 0.94
C THR A 282 4.38 -16.32 -0.23
N ARG A 283 4.50 -17.13 -1.28
CA ARG A 283 3.64 -17.11 -2.46
C ARG A 283 2.49 -18.09 -2.28
N PHE A 284 1.27 -17.61 -2.48
CA PHE A 284 0.04 -18.40 -2.53
C PHE A 284 -0.66 -18.18 -3.87
N GLY A 285 -1.74 -18.92 -4.12
CA GLY A 285 -2.51 -18.79 -5.37
C GLY A 285 -2.76 -20.13 -6.06
N GLU A 286 -2.07 -20.40 -7.19
CA GLU A 286 -2.44 -21.49 -8.12
C GLU A 286 -2.45 -22.88 -7.49
N GLY A 287 -1.51 -23.16 -6.59
CA GLY A 287 -1.43 -24.44 -5.88
C GLY A 287 -2.62 -24.71 -4.95
N TYR A 288 -3.46 -23.71 -4.72
CA TYR A 288 -4.57 -23.72 -3.77
C TYR A 288 -5.92 -23.41 -4.44
N ILE A 289 -5.99 -23.48 -5.78
CA ILE A 289 -7.24 -23.24 -6.52
C ILE A 289 -8.30 -24.27 -6.13
N THR A 290 -9.52 -23.79 -5.84
CA THR A 290 -10.65 -24.64 -5.44
C THR A 290 -11.56 -25.02 -6.62
N ASN A 291 -11.41 -24.34 -7.77
CA ASN A 291 -12.13 -24.62 -9.01
C ASN A 291 -11.19 -24.94 -10.20
N PRO A 292 -10.39 -26.03 -10.14
CA PRO A 292 -9.47 -26.40 -11.20
C PRO A 292 -10.19 -26.93 -12.47
N PRO A 293 -9.51 -26.92 -13.65
CA PRO A 293 -8.14 -26.45 -13.88
C PRO A 293 -8.05 -24.91 -13.98
N PHE A 294 -6.86 -24.35 -13.76
CA PHE A 294 -6.58 -22.95 -14.09
C PHE A 294 -6.45 -22.80 -15.61
N LYS A 295 -7.58 -22.53 -16.26
CA LYS A 295 -7.70 -22.36 -17.71
C LYS A 295 -8.77 -21.32 -18.01
N ILE A 296 -8.35 -20.23 -18.62
CA ILE A 296 -9.22 -19.13 -19.05
C ILE A 296 -9.61 -19.37 -20.51
N THR A 297 -10.87 -19.67 -20.76
CA THR A 297 -11.34 -20.06 -22.10
C THR A 297 -11.35 -18.86 -23.04
N ALA A 298 -11.00 -19.08 -24.30
CA ALA A 298 -11.11 -18.04 -25.33
C ALA A 298 -12.53 -17.47 -25.39
N TYR A 299 -12.66 -16.14 -25.47
CA TYR A 299 -13.93 -15.42 -25.53
C TYR A 299 -14.77 -15.44 -24.24
N GLU A 300 -14.23 -15.90 -23.12
CA GLU A 300 -14.91 -15.94 -21.83
C GLU A 300 -14.29 -14.99 -20.80
N VAL A 301 -15.07 -14.72 -19.75
CA VAL A 301 -14.60 -14.08 -18.51
C VAL A 301 -14.70 -15.12 -17.42
N ASP A 302 -13.56 -15.50 -16.85
CA ASP A 302 -13.45 -16.56 -15.85
C ASP A 302 -13.06 -15.99 -14.49
N THR A 303 -13.46 -16.69 -13.43
CA THR A 303 -13.12 -16.35 -12.04
C THR A 303 -12.54 -17.57 -11.34
N PHE A 304 -11.41 -17.38 -10.67
CA PHE A 304 -10.74 -18.40 -9.89
C PHE A 304 -10.72 -18.04 -8.42
N TYR A 305 -10.76 -19.07 -7.58
CA TYR A 305 -10.74 -18.94 -6.13
C TYR A 305 -9.62 -19.79 -5.55
N SER A 306 -8.92 -19.29 -4.53
CA SER A 306 -8.02 -20.10 -3.72
C SER A 306 -8.42 -20.09 -2.25
N GLU A 307 -8.18 -21.19 -1.56
CA GLU A 307 -8.34 -21.31 -0.11
C GLU A 307 -7.07 -21.90 0.51
N VAL A 308 -6.51 -21.20 1.50
CA VAL A 308 -5.33 -21.63 2.25
C VAL A 308 -5.64 -21.60 3.73
N GLU A 309 -5.38 -22.70 4.45
CA GLU A 309 -5.40 -22.70 5.91
C GLU A 309 -4.01 -22.38 6.46
N ILE A 310 -3.94 -21.39 7.34
CA ILE A 310 -2.71 -20.95 7.99
C ILE A 310 -2.41 -21.88 9.17
N ALA A 311 -1.26 -22.55 9.13
CA ALA A 311 -0.90 -23.56 10.12
C ALA A 311 -0.22 -22.99 11.37
N ASP A 312 0.61 -21.96 11.21
CA ASP A 312 1.35 -21.34 12.31
C ASP A 312 0.86 -19.92 12.59
N ASP A 313 1.32 -19.37 13.71
CA ASP A 313 0.92 -18.04 14.17
C ASP A 313 1.82 -16.95 13.54
N PHE A 314 1.24 -16.01 12.80
CA PHE A 314 2.02 -15.02 12.04
C PHE A 314 1.46 -13.59 12.11
N SER A 315 2.38 -12.63 12.05
CA SER A 315 2.14 -11.21 11.84
C SER A 315 2.33 -10.87 10.36
N LEU A 316 1.24 -10.57 9.66
CA LEU A 316 1.24 -10.16 8.26
C LEU A 316 1.46 -8.65 8.16
N PHE A 317 2.49 -8.21 7.45
CA PHE A 317 2.83 -6.78 7.31
C PHE A 317 2.84 -6.26 5.87
N GLY A 318 2.75 -7.14 4.88
CA GLY A 318 2.49 -6.69 3.51
C GLY A 318 1.97 -7.79 2.58
N ILE A 319 1.36 -7.35 1.47
CA ILE A 319 0.67 -8.20 0.50
C ILE A 319 0.83 -7.65 -0.93
N ALA A 320 0.97 -8.54 -1.91
CA ALA A 320 1.08 -8.17 -3.33
C ALA A 320 0.32 -9.18 -4.20
N PRO A 321 -0.91 -8.87 -4.65
CA PRO A 321 -1.62 -9.64 -5.67
C PRO A 321 -0.90 -9.60 -7.02
N HIS A 322 -1.12 -10.62 -7.86
CA HIS A 322 -0.47 -10.74 -9.17
C HIS A 322 -1.33 -11.51 -10.18
N GLN A 323 -1.59 -10.87 -11.33
CA GLN A 323 -2.20 -11.43 -12.55
C GLN A 323 -1.49 -10.84 -13.77
N HIS A 324 -1.60 -11.46 -14.94
CA HIS A 324 -1.08 -10.89 -16.19
C HIS A 324 -2.14 -10.03 -16.91
N LEU A 325 -2.06 -9.98 -18.25
CA LEU A 325 -2.78 -9.04 -19.11
C LEU A 325 -4.30 -9.29 -19.20
N LEU A 326 -4.76 -10.50 -18.90
CA LEU A 326 -6.17 -10.84 -18.83
C LEU A 326 -6.79 -10.47 -17.48
N GLY A 327 -6.00 -10.29 -16.42
CA GLY A 327 -6.47 -9.92 -15.09
C GLY A 327 -7.34 -8.65 -15.08
N LYS A 328 -8.39 -8.66 -14.25
CA LYS A 328 -9.34 -7.53 -14.09
C LYS A 328 -9.65 -7.16 -12.65
N GLU A 329 -9.65 -8.13 -11.74
CA GLU A 329 -9.96 -7.89 -10.34
C GLU A 329 -9.25 -8.94 -9.48
N PHE A 330 -8.74 -8.51 -8.33
CA PHE A 330 -8.18 -9.40 -7.31
C PHE A 330 -8.71 -9.04 -5.93
N LYS A 331 -9.15 -10.03 -5.15
CA LYS A 331 -9.65 -9.80 -3.79
C LYS A 331 -9.14 -10.87 -2.84
N ILE A 332 -8.70 -10.47 -1.65
CA ILE A 332 -8.17 -11.37 -0.61
C ILE A 332 -8.75 -10.97 0.75
N PHE A 333 -9.21 -11.96 1.50
CA PHE A 333 -9.67 -11.81 2.89
C PHE A 333 -9.33 -13.06 3.69
N ALA A 334 -9.26 -12.91 5.00
CA ALA A 334 -9.08 -14.02 5.93
C ALA A 334 -10.33 -14.22 6.80
N VAL A 335 -10.52 -15.42 7.31
CA VAL A 335 -11.56 -15.78 8.26
C VAL A 335 -10.93 -16.58 9.40
N GLU A 336 -10.94 -16.03 10.60
CA GLU A 336 -10.41 -16.70 11.78
C GLU A 336 -11.34 -17.83 12.26
N PRO A 337 -10.82 -18.83 12.99
CA PRO A 337 -11.64 -19.88 13.59
C PRO A 337 -12.73 -19.32 14.52
N GLY A 338 -13.99 -19.36 14.07
CA GLY A 338 -15.13 -18.82 14.84
C GLY A 338 -15.17 -17.30 14.95
N GLY A 339 -14.30 -16.60 14.20
CA GLY A 339 -14.21 -15.14 14.15
C GLY A 339 -14.93 -14.52 12.94
N ASP A 340 -14.73 -13.23 12.75
CA ASP A 340 -15.26 -12.47 11.61
C ASP A 340 -14.25 -12.44 10.44
N THR A 341 -14.67 -11.83 9.34
CA THR A 341 -13.85 -11.62 8.15
C THR A 341 -12.83 -10.50 8.37
N ILE A 342 -11.56 -10.78 8.09
CA ILE A 342 -10.48 -9.80 8.04
C ILE A 342 -10.24 -9.43 6.57
N PRO A 343 -10.62 -8.21 6.13
CA PRO A 343 -10.28 -7.77 4.77
C PRO A 343 -8.75 -7.64 4.64
N LEU A 344 -8.15 -8.20 3.59
CA LEU A 344 -6.69 -8.09 3.38
C LEU A 344 -6.35 -7.14 2.24
N ILE A 345 -6.94 -7.33 1.06
CA ILE A 345 -6.78 -6.40 -0.07
C ILE A 345 -7.91 -6.60 -1.11
N HIS A 346 -8.31 -5.54 -1.77
CA HIS A 346 -9.19 -5.60 -2.95
C HIS A 346 -8.66 -4.64 -4.01
N VAL A 347 -8.37 -5.17 -5.20
CA VAL A 347 -7.98 -4.44 -6.40
C VAL A 347 -9.13 -4.60 -7.40
N PRO A 348 -10.10 -3.66 -7.43
CA PRO A 348 -11.30 -3.78 -8.27
C PRO A 348 -11.02 -3.58 -9.77
N HIS A 349 -9.90 -2.93 -10.10
CA HIS A 349 -9.48 -2.62 -11.46
C HIS A 349 -8.00 -2.96 -11.62
N TRP A 350 -7.72 -4.25 -11.79
CA TRP A 350 -6.37 -4.75 -12.06
C TRP A 350 -5.80 -4.10 -13.31
N ASP A 351 -4.53 -3.76 -13.23
CA ASP A 351 -3.75 -3.18 -14.32
C ASP A 351 -2.36 -3.81 -14.26
N PHE A 352 -2.05 -4.66 -15.25
CA PHE A 352 -0.78 -5.39 -15.31
C PHE A 352 0.44 -4.48 -15.27
N HIS A 353 0.32 -3.23 -15.74
CA HIS A 353 1.42 -2.28 -15.72
C HIS A 353 1.70 -1.78 -14.29
N TRP A 354 0.74 -1.84 -13.37
CA TRP A 354 0.87 -1.33 -12.00
C TRP A 354 0.79 -2.46 -10.96
N GLN A 355 1.82 -3.30 -10.96
CA GLN A 355 2.04 -4.36 -9.98
C GLN A 355 2.72 -3.78 -8.73
N LEU A 356 1.93 -3.56 -7.67
CA LEU A 356 2.40 -2.91 -6.44
C LEU A 356 2.45 -3.87 -5.25
N TYR A 357 3.31 -3.52 -4.29
CA TYR A 357 3.35 -4.10 -2.96
C TYR A 357 2.68 -3.16 -1.98
N TYR A 358 1.77 -3.71 -1.19
CA TYR A 358 0.97 -2.96 -0.24
C TYR A 358 1.38 -3.33 1.17
N SER A 359 1.93 -2.36 1.91
CA SER A 359 2.30 -2.53 3.32
C SER A 359 1.17 -2.09 4.22
N PHE A 360 0.86 -2.86 5.27
CA PHE A 360 -0.15 -2.47 6.24
C PHE A 360 0.39 -1.41 7.20
N PRO A 361 -0.46 -0.51 7.72
CA PRO A 361 -0.03 0.49 8.72
C PRO A 361 0.38 -0.11 10.06
N PHE A 362 -0.21 -1.25 10.39
CA PHE A 362 0.10 -2.08 11.54
C PHE A 362 0.07 -3.54 11.09
N MET A 363 0.78 -4.40 11.80
CA MET A 363 0.77 -5.82 11.47
C MET A 363 -0.58 -6.46 11.78
N ILE A 364 -0.96 -7.44 10.97
CA ILE A 364 -2.21 -8.17 11.10
C ILE A 364 -1.89 -9.54 11.67
N HIS A 365 -2.38 -9.81 12.87
CA HIS A 365 -2.30 -11.12 13.47
C HIS A 365 -3.19 -12.11 12.73
N LEU A 366 -2.63 -13.20 12.26
CA LEU A 366 -3.36 -14.34 11.70
C LEU A 366 -3.07 -15.57 12.56
N VAL A 367 -4.05 -15.98 13.37
CA VAL A 367 -3.93 -17.13 14.27
C VAL A 367 -3.94 -18.46 13.50
N PRO A 368 -3.37 -19.55 14.06
CA PRO A 368 -3.48 -20.89 13.50
C PRO A 368 -4.94 -21.30 13.23
N GLY A 369 -5.18 -21.94 12.08
CA GLY A 369 -6.50 -22.34 11.60
C GLY A 369 -7.26 -21.25 10.84
N THR A 370 -6.71 -20.03 10.75
CA THR A 370 -7.26 -18.97 9.90
C THR A 370 -7.27 -19.41 8.45
N LYS A 371 -8.37 -19.16 7.74
CA LYS A 371 -8.49 -19.45 6.30
C LYS A 371 -8.35 -18.17 5.49
N VAL A 372 -7.40 -18.14 4.57
CA VAL A 372 -7.21 -17.06 3.61
C VAL A 372 -7.88 -17.45 2.29
N TYR A 373 -8.79 -16.60 1.84
CA TYR A 373 -9.53 -16.72 0.59
C TYR A 373 -9.03 -15.68 -0.38
N ALA A 374 -8.80 -16.08 -1.63
CA ALA A 374 -8.55 -15.16 -2.72
C ALA A 374 -9.49 -15.42 -3.91
N MET A 375 -9.76 -14.37 -4.67
CA MET A 375 -10.55 -14.36 -5.90
C MET A 375 -9.78 -13.57 -6.96
N GLY A 376 -9.70 -14.11 -8.18
CA GLY A 376 -9.13 -13.44 -9.35
C GLY A 376 -10.09 -13.52 -10.54
N VAL A 377 -10.36 -12.39 -11.18
CA VAL A 377 -11.20 -12.30 -12.40
C VAL A 377 -10.31 -12.05 -13.61
N TYR A 378 -10.60 -12.72 -14.72
CA TYR A 378 -9.84 -12.67 -15.97
C TYR A 378 -10.79 -12.48 -17.17
N ASP A 379 -10.46 -11.55 -18.07
CA ASP A 379 -11.23 -11.26 -19.28
C ASP A 379 -10.43 -11.63 -20.53
N ASN A 380 -10.78 -12.77 -21.13
CA ASN A 380 -10.21 -13.30 -22.37
C ASN A 380 -11.14 -13.07 -23.57
N THR A 381 -11.88 -11.97 -23.55
CA THR A 381 -12.73 -11.56 -24.66
C THR A 381 -11.99 -10.63 -25.64
N THR A 382 -12.61 -10.37 -26.78
CA THR A 382 -12.15 -9.36 -27.75
C THR A 382 -12.32 -7.92 -27.23
N ASN A 383 -13.03 -7.73 -26.11
CA ASN A 383 -13.24 -6.40 -25.52
C ASN A 383 -12.10 -5.99 -24.58
N ASN A 384 -11.25 -6.93 -24.16
CA ASN A 384 -10.06 -6.62 -23.39
C ASN A 384 -8.98 -6.05 -24.35
N PRO A 385 -8.68 -4.74 -24.28
CA PRO A 385 -7.67 -4.13 -25.17
C PRO A 385 -6.26 -4.66 -24.91
N TRP A 386 -6.05 -5.29 -23.74
CA TRP A 386 -4.78 -5.87 -23.33
C TRP A 386 -4.69 -7.36 -23.64
N ASN A 387 -5.69 -7.98 -24.27
CA ASN A 387 -5.59 -9.38 -24.65
C ASN A 387 -4.37 -9.58 -25.58
N PRO A 388 -3.37 -10.39 -25.18
CA PRO A 388 -2.18 -10.59 -25.97
C PRO A 388 -2.44 -11.43 -27.24
N ASN A 389 -3.62 -12.04 -27.35
CA ASN A 389 -4.01 -12.91 -28.44
C ASN A 389 -5.13 -12.28 -29.28
N ASN A 390 -4.91 -12.17 -30.59
CA ASN A 390 -5.94 -11.76 -31.55
C ASN A 390 -5.95 -12.71 -32.77
N PRO A 391 -6.95 -13.61 -32.90
CA PRO A 391 -8.11 -13.77 -32.00
C PRO A 391 -7.73 -14.35 -30.61
N PRO A 392 -8.60 -14.18 -29.58
CA PRO A 392 -8.43 -14.82 -28.28
C PRO A 392 -8.20 -16.34 -28.38
N GLN A 393 -7.35 -16.86 -27.49
CA GLN A 393 -6.99 -18.28 -27.38
C GLN A 393 -7.16 -18.74 -25.93
N ASP A 394 -7.29 -20.04 -25.71
CA ASP A 394 -7.31 -20.58 -24.35
C ASP A 394 -5.96 -20.28 -23.65
N VAL A 395 -6.01 -19.67 -22.47
CA VAL A 395 -4.82 -19.30 -21.70
C VAL A 395 -4.80 -20.07 -20.38
N GLY A 396 -3.63 -20.54 -19.98
CA GLY A 396 -3.42 -21.24 -18.71
C GLY A 396 -2.23 -20.67 -17.96
N TYR A 397 -1.73 -21.42 -16.97
CA TYR A 397 -0.56 -21.02 -16.22
C TYR A 397 0.69 -20.88 -17.09
N GLY A 398 1.44 -19.80 -16.89
CA GLY A 398 2.79 -19.66 -17.41
C GLY A 398 3.48 -18.40 -16.90
N GLU A 399 4.79 -18.31 -17.16
CA GLU A 399 5.60 -17.15 -16.75
C GLU A 399 5.56 -16.01 -17.78
N GLY A 400 5.10 -16.26 -19.01
CA GLY A 400 4.99 -15.25 -20.06
C GLY A 400 3.74 -14.36 -19.92
N SER A 401 3.77 -13.16 -20.50
CA SER A 401 2.59 -12.25 -20.57
C SER A 401 1.43 -12.79 -21.39
N THR A 402 1.71 -13.68 -22.34
CA THR A 402 0.70 -14.38 -23.14
C THR A 402 0.05 -15.52 -22.38
N ASP A 403 0.65 -15.93 -21.26
CA ASP A 403 0.12 -16.86 -20.28
C ASP A 403 -0.50 -16.07 -19.11
N GLU A 404 -1.06 -16.77 -18.13
CA GLU A 404 -1.64 -16.15 -16.94
C GLU A 404 -1.11 -16.69 -15.62
N MET A 405 -1.33 -15.90 -14.57
CA MET A 405 -1.05 -16.27 -13.18
C MET A 405 -2.20 -15.88 -12.27
N PHE A 406 -2.36 -16.66 -11.21
CA PHE A 406 -3.23 -16.35 -10.08
C PHE A 406 -2.40 -16.46 -8.82
N LYS A 407 -1.67 -15.40 -8.47
CA LYS A 407 -0.74 -15.38 -7.32
C LYS A 407 -1.03 -14.22 -6.41
N TYR A 408 -0.64 -14.39 -5.16
CA TYR A 408 -0.37 -13.28 -4.27
C TYR A 408 0.79 -13.62 -3.36
N LEU A 409 1.58 -12.61 -3.03
CA LEU A 409 2.67 -12.71 -2.08
C LEU A 409 2.26 -12.08 -0.76
N THR A 410 2.72 -12.67 0.32
CA THR A 410 2.57 -12.14 1.68
C THR A 410 3.94 -12.04 2.31
N CYS A 411 4.18 -10.97 3.09
CA CYS A 411 5.35 -10.87 3.95
C CYS A 411 4.92 -10.97 5.40
N THR A 412 5.49 -11.94 6.11
CA THR A 412 5.12 -12.24 7.48
C THR A 412 6.33 -12.34 8.40
N LEU A 413 6.08 -12.16 9.70
CA LEU A 413 6.97 -12.54 10.79
C LEU A 413 6.25 -13.58 11.66
N GLN A 414 7.00 -14.40 12.41
CA GLN A 414 6.41 -15.16 13.52
C GLN A 414 5.72 -14.20 14.49
N TYR A 415 4.48 -14.47 14.89
CA TYR A 415 3.74 -13.56 15.78
C TYR A 415 4.43 -13.41 17.14
N GLU A 416 4.51 -12.17 17.63
CA GLU A 416 4.79 -11.83 19.03
C GLU A 416 3.69 -10.91 19.58
N GLU A 417 3.35 -11.06 20.86
CA GLU A 417 2.28 -10.28 21.49
C GLU A 417 2.56 -8.77 21.38
N GLY A 418 1.60 -8.02 20.84
CA GLY A 418 1.70 -6.57 20.65
C GLY A 418 2.22 -6.13 19.28
N ASP A 419 2.50 -7.06 18.37
CA ASP A 419 2.87 -6.75 16.98
C ASP A 419 1.84 -5.86 16.27
N GLU A 420 0.55 -6.04 16.57
CA GLU A 420 -0.54 -5.23 16.05
C GLU A 420 -0.51 -3.76 16.52
N GLU A 421 0.28 -3.45 17.55
CA GLU A 421 0.46 -2.09 18.08
C GLU A 421 1.71 -1.40 17.52
N ILE A 422 2.55 -2.12 16.75
CA ILE A 422 3.73 -1.55 16.11
C ILE A 422 3.28 -0.72 14.91
N VAL A 423 3.41 0.60 15.05
CA VAL A 423 3.16 1.54 13.97
C VAL A 423 4.32 1.49 12.98
N ILE A 424 4.06 1.00 11.77
CA ILE A 424 5.08 0.89 10.72
C ILE A 424 5.30 2.24 10.04
N ASP A 425 4.31 3.12 10.06
CA ASP A 425 4.36 4.46 9.47
C ASP A 425 4.75 5.55 10.46
N SER A 426 5.91 6.16 10.22
CA SER A 426 6.44 7.27 11.01
C SER A 426 5.80 8.63 10.68
N ASN A 427 5.16 8.75 9.50
CA ASN A 427 4.32 9.89 9.11
C ASN A 427 2.86 9.71 9.55
N TYR A 428 2.55 8.62 10.27
CA TYR A 428 1.31 8.46 11.00
C TYR A 428 1.27 9.46 12.16
N VAL A 429 1.10 10.73 11.81
CA VAL A 429 0.54 11.71 12.72
C VAL A 429 -0.80 11.11 13.12
N LEU A 430 -0.98 10.89 14.42
CA LEU A 430 -2.28 10.71 15.06
C LEU A 430 -3.15 11.94 14.73
N GLN A 431 -3.61 12.07 13.49
CA GLN A 431 -4.79 12.83 13.18
C GLN A 431 -5.91 12.11 13.91
N ALA A 432 -6.78 12.87 14.57
CA ALA A 432 -7.88 12.34 15.37
C ALA A 432 -8.91 11.51 14.57
N SER A 433 -8.64 11.23 13.29
CA SER A 433 -9.30 10.25 12.43
C SER A 433 -8.46 8.97 12.38
N SER A 434 -9.02 7.92 12.98
CA SER A 434 -8.41 6.60 13.09
C SER A 434 -8.34 5.86 11.76
N PRO A 435 -7.36 4.95 11.57
CA PRO A 435 -7.04 4.32 10.29
C PRO A 435 -7.98 3.14 9.93
N VAL A 436 -9.13 3.07 10.60
CA VAL A 436 -10.14 2.00 10.51
C VAL A 436 -11.55 2.56 10.42
N ASP A 437 -11.68 3.87 10.19
CA ASP A 437 -12.98 4.49 9.90
C ASP A 437 -13.55 3.84 8.63
N GLY A 438 -14.78 3.31 8.72
CA GLY A 438 -15.39 2.49 7.66
C GLY A 438 -14.97 1.00 7.60
N ILE A 439 -13.85 0.58 8.21
CA ILE A 439 -13.34 -0.81 8.18
C ILE A 439 -13.92 -1.65 9.32
N ILE A 440 -13.94 -1.08 10.52
CA ILE A 440 -14.44 -1.74 11.71
C ILE A 440 -15.81 -1.13 12.02
N SER A 441 -16.87 -1.95 11.99
CA SER A 441 -18.25 -1.48 12.22
C SER A 441 -18.71 -1.61 13.69
N THR A 442 -17.91 -2.27 14.52
CA THR A 442 -18.20 -2.56 15.93
C THR A 442 -17.09 -2.04 16.87
N PRO A 443 -17.42 -1.60 18.09
CA PRO A 443 -16.41 -1.15 19.06
C PRO A 443 -15.39 -2.25 19.37
N GLN A 444 -14.10 -1.92 19.27
CA GLN A 444 -13.01 -2.83 19.64
C GLN A 444 -12.37 -2.41 20.95
N LEU A 445 -11.99 -3.40 21.74
CA LEU A 445 -11.23 -3.21 22.97
C LEU A 445 -9.97 -4.05 22.90
N TYR A 446 -8.82 -3.40 23.00
CA TYR A 446 -7.51 -4.03 22.95
C TYR A 446 -7.04 -4.38 24.36
N SER A 447 -6.00 -5.21 24.43
CA SER A 447 -5.42 -5.62 25.70
C SER A 447 -4.84 -4.42 26.46
N CYS A 448 -4.89 -4.48 27.79
CA CYS A 448 -4.29 -3.47 28.64
C CYS A 448 -2.76 -3.53 28.61
N TYR A 449 -2.08 -2.39 28.70
CA TYR A 449 -0.61 -2.35 28.81
C TYR A 449 -0.11 -1.20 29.70
N PRO A 450 0.85 -1.43 30.63
CA PRO A 450 1.49 -2.71 30.93
C PRO A 450 0.52 -3.70 31.61
N ASN A 451 0.72 -4.99 31.34
CA ASN A 451 -0.05 -6.09 31.93
C ASN A 451 0.89 -7.28 32.20
N PRO A 452 1.25 -7.59 33.46
CA PRO A 452 0.69 -7.02 34.69
C PRO A 452 1.01 -5.53 34.88
N ALA A 453 0.04 -4.79 35.38
CA ALA A 453 0.17 -3.38 35.74
C ALA A 453 0.71 -3.24 37.17
N THR A 454 1.63 -2.30 37.39
CA THR A 454 2.13 -1.95 38.73
C THR A 454 1.37 -0.74 39.28
N ASP A 455 1.49 0.40 38.59
CA ASP A 455 0.94 1.69 39.04
C ASP A 455 -0.12 2.23 38.07
N VAL A 456 0.09 2.00 36.78
CA VAL A 456 -0.81 2.41 35.70
C VAL A 456 -0.94 1.31 34.67
N THR A 457 -2.09 1.27 34.01
CA THR A 457 -2.25 0.56 32.73
C THR A 457 -2.95 1.47 31.74
N SER A 458 -2.62 1.33 30.47
CA SER A 458 -3.38 1.92 29.38
C SER A 458 -4.45 0.98 28.88
N VAL A 459 -5.60 1.54 28.53
CA VAL A 459 -6.73 0.87 27.91
C VAL A 459 -6.88 1.50 26.53
N THR A 460 -6.53 0.73 25.50
CA THR A 460 -6.69 1.14 24.10
C THR A 460 -8.00 0.59 23.56
N TYR A 461 -8.76 1.40 22.83
CA TYR A 461 -10.03 0.99 22.23
C TYR A 461 -10.32 1.78 20.95
N TYR A 462 -11.12 1.20 20.07
CA TYR A 462 -11.59 1.82 18.84
C TYR A 462 -13.10 2.02 18.87
N LEU A 463 -13.55 3.25 18.57
CA LEU A 463 -14.97 3.57 18.40
C LEU A 463 -15.29 3.86 16.93
N PRO A 464 -16.12 3.03 16.26
CA PRO A 464 -16.47 3.21 14.86
C PRO A 464 -17.39 4.40 14.60
N LYS A 465 -18.12 4.85 15.63
CA LYS A 465 -19.04 5.98 15.58
C LYS A 465 -18.93 6.74 16.89
N ALA A 466 -19.07 8.07 16.82
CA ALA A 466 -19.20 8.87 18.03
C ALA A 466 -20.53 8.50 18.71
N GLY A 467 -20.46 8.09 19.97
CA GLY A 467 -21.61 7.62 20.74
C GLY A 467 -21.36 7.65 22.23
N HIS A 468 -22.37 7.27 23.02
CA HIS A 468 -22.24 7.17 24.46
C HIS A 468 -21.49 5.88 24.82
N SER A 469 -20.21 6.06 25.18
CA SER A 469 -19.32 4.97 25.56
C SER A 469 -18.82 5.12 27.00
N LYS A 470 -18.54 3.99 27.66
CA LYS A 470 -17.87 3.97 28.97
C LYS A 470 -16.93 2.79 29.09
N LEU A 471 -15.85 2.99 29.84
CA LEU A 471 -15.03 1.91 30.37
C LEU A 471 -15.53 1.55 31.77
N VAL A 472 -15.67 0.26 32.04
CA VAL A 472 -16.02 -0.28 33.35
C VAL A 472 -14.95 -1.30 33.71
N VAL A 473 -14.35 -1.18 34.88
CA VAL A 473 -13.47 -2.22 35.41
C VAL A 473 -14.19 -2.99 36.50
N THR A 474 -14.14 -4.32 36.42
CA THR A 474 -14.65 -5.23 37.44
C THR A 474 -13.53 -6.10 37.99
N ASN A 475 -13.66 -6.49 39.26
CA ASN A 475 -12.80 -7.52 39.86
C ASN A 475 -13.33 -8.93 39.57
N LEU A 476 -12.62 -9.97 40.02
CA LEU A 476 -13.02 -11.38 39.88
C LEU A 476 -14.41 -11.72 40.47
N ASN A 477 -14.91 -10.93 41.43
CA ASN A 477 -16.24 -11.13 42.02
C ASN A 477 -17.35 -10.42 41.21
N GLY A 478 -17.00 -9.73 40.12
CA GLY A 478 -17.92 -8.93 39.31
C GLY A 478 -18.27 -7.57 39.91
N GLU A 479 -17.58 -7.15 40.97
CA GLU A 479 -17.79 -5.83 41.57
C GLU A 479 -17.15 -4.75 40.70
N ILE A 480 -17.89 -3.67 40.44
CA ILE A 480 -17.38 -2.52 39.68
C ILE A 480 -16.43 -1.72 40.57
N VAL A 481 -15.17 -1.65 40.17
CA VAL A 481 -14.12 -0.90 40.89
C VAL A 481 -13.79 0.42 40.23
N PHE A 482 -14.14 0.59 38.94
CA PHE A 482 -13.92 1.83 38.20
C PHE A 482 -14.94 2.01 37.08
N VAL A 483 -15.34 3.26 36.84
CA VAL A 483 -16.16 3.65 35.70
C VAL A 483 -15.65 4.97 35.14
N LYS A 484 -15.44 5.03 33.83
CA LYS A 484 -15.13 6.25 33.11
C LYS A 484 -16.05 6.43 31.93
N HIS A 485 -16.80 7.53 31.92
CA HIS A 485 -17.54 7.96 30.74
C HIS A 485 -16.57 8.58 29.74
N LEU A 486 -16.65 8.10 28.50
CA LEU A 486 -15.74 8.52 27.44
C LEU A 486 -16.30 9.72 26.69
N THR A 487 -15.40 10.54 26.15
CA THR A 487 -15.81 11.65 25.28
C THR A 487 -16.31 11.07 23.96
N PRO A 488 -17.48 11.49 23.42
CA PRO A 488 -18.00 10.97 22.16
C PRO A 488 -17.12 11.42 20.99
N ARG A 489 -16.19 10.54 20.59
CA ARG A 489 -15.29 10.74 19.46
C ARG A 489 -15.15 9.41 18.72
N THR A 490 -14.99 9.49 17.40
CA THR A 490 -14.62 8.33 16.60
C THR A 490 -13.14 8.04 16.75
N GLY A 491 -12.77 6.80 16.47
CA GLY A 491 -11.40 6.42 16.27
C GLY A 491 -10.72 5.65 17.39
N LEU A 492 -9.44 5.35 17.19
CA LEU A 492 -8.55 4.73 18.14
C LEU A 492 -8.24 5.74 19.24
N GLN A 493 -8.48 5.33 20.47
CA GLN A 493 -8.32 6.15 21.66
C GLN A 493 -7.54 5.35 22.70
N ARG A 494 -6.80 6.08 23.52
CA ARG A 494 -6.02 5.50 24.61
C ARG A 494 -6.35 6.23 25.90
N GLU A 495 -6.76 5.46 26.90
CA GLU A 495 -7.04 5.97 28.24
C GLU A 495 -6.03 5.41 29.23
N ILE A 496 -5.45 6.29 30.06
CA ILE A 496 -4.57 5.87 31.14
C ILE A 496 -5.42 5.63 32.39
N LEU A 497 -5.34 4.42 32.91
CA LEU A 497 -5.97 3.97 34.15
C LEU A 497 -4.91 3.97 35.27
N ASP A 498 -5.11 4.79 36.29
CA ASP A 498 -4.35 4.71 37.54
C ASP A 498 -4.90 3.54 38.37
N VAL A 499 -4.05 2.56 38.64
CA VAL A 499 -4.42 1.32 39.35
C VAL A 499 -3.80 1.23 40.74
N ASN A 500 -3.16 2.30 41.24
CA ASN A 500 -2.53 2.29 42.57
C ASN A 500 -3.50 1.94 43.70
N SER A 501 -4.77 2.31 43.55
CA SER A 501 -5.84 2.04 44.52
C SER A 501 -6.46 0.65 44.41
N PHE A 502 -6.12 -0.14 43.38
CA PHE A 502 -6.72 -1.44 43.13
C PHE A 502 -5.83 -2.52 43.76
N PRO A 503 -6.34 -3.43 44.61
CA PRO A 503 -5.56 -4.54 45.14
C PRO A 503 -4.95 -5.42 44.04
N ASP A 504 -3.84 -6.09 44.33
CA ASP A 504 -3.24 -7.06 43.41
C ASP A 504 -4.22 -8.19 43.09
N GLY A 505 -4.27 -8.59 41.82
CA GLY A 505 -5.23 -9.59 41.34
C GLY A 505 -5.63 -9.42 39.89
N ALA A 506 -6.61 -10.20 39.46
CA ALA A 506 -7.16 -10.15 38.10
C ALA A 506 -8.38 -9.23 38.03
N TYR A 507 -8.45 -8.47 36.96
CA TYR A 507 -9.51 -7.52 36.65
C TYR A 507 -9.96 -7.69 35.20
N PHE A 508 -11.16 -7.20 34.91
CA PHE A 508 -11.69 -7.15 33.57
C PHE A 508 -12.05 -5.71 33.25
N VAL A 509 -11.56 -5.20 32.13
CA VAL A 509 -12.02 -3.94 31.57
C VAL A 509 -13.05 -4.23 30.49
N SER A 510 -14.20 -3.57 30.56
CA SER A 510 -15.27 -3.65 29.58
C SER A 510 -15.49 -2.30 28.92
N LEU A 511 -15.47 -2.26 27.59
CA LEU A 511 -15.92 -1.13 26.80
C LEU A 511 -17.39 -1.34 26.47
N ILE A 512 -18.25 -0.46 26.97
CA ILE A 512 -19.69 -0.50 26.73
C ILE A 512 -20.07 0.69 25.86
N THR A 513 -20.64 0.42 24.68
CA THR A 513 -21.08 1.44 23.72
C THR A 513 -22.44 1.04 23.16
N GLU A 514 -23.45 1.91 23.30
CA GLU A 514 -24.80 1.71 22.72
C GLU A 514 -25.40 0.31 22.95
N GLY A 515 -25.12 -0.31 24.10
CA GLY A 515 -25.63 -1.63 24.49
C GLY A 515 -24.75 -2.84 24.10
N ILE A 516 -23.66 -2.63 23.34
CA ILE A 516 -22.64 -3.66 23.04
C ILE A 516 -21.52 -3.56 24.07
N SER A 517 -21.02 -4.70 24.55
CA SER A 517 -19.94 -4.79 25.54
C SER A 517 -18.83 -5.72 25.06
N THR A 518 -17.61 -5.20 24.94
CA THR A 518 -16.39 -5.97 24.67
C THR A 518 -15.52 -5.95 25.93
N THR A 519 -14.93 -7.08 26.31
CA THR A 519 -14.21 -7.22 27.59
C THR A 519 -12.84 -7.84 27.40
N LYS A 520 -11.82 -7.31 28.09
CA LYS A 520 -10.46 -7.84 28.12
C LYS A 520 -9.98 -7.98 29.58
N PRO A 521 -9.25 -9.06 29.90
CA PRO A 521 -8.64 -9.22 31.22
C PRO A 521 -7.37 -8.37 31.34
N PHE A 522 -7.04 -7.96 32.56
CA PHE A 522 -5.72 -7.46 32.92
C PHE A 522 -5.39 -7.80 34.39
N PHE A 523 -4.10 -7.79 34.71
CA PHE A 523 -3.58 -8.19 36.01
C PHE A 523 -2.89 -7.02 36.68
N ILE A 524 -2.98 -6.95 37.99
CA ILE A 524 -2.22 -6.02 38.82
C ILE A 524 -1.28 -6.84 39.70
N GLN A 525 0.00 -6.52 39.67
CA GLN A 525 1.04 -7.19 40.43
C GLN A 525 2.11 -6.17 40.84
N ARG A 526 2.31 -5.96 42.14
CA ARG A 526 3.26 -4.98 42.69
C ARG A 526 4.43 -5.61 43.44
#